data_AF-A0A8C6YUY9-F1
#
_entry.id   AF-A0A8C6YUY9-F1
#
_cell.length_a   1.000
_cell.length_b   1.000
_cell.length_c   1.000
_cell.angle_alpha   90.00
_cell.angle_beta   90.00
_cell.angle_gamma   90.00
#
_symmetry.space_group_name_H-M   'P 1'
#
loop_
_entity.id
_entity.type
_entity.pdbx_description
1 polymer ?
#
loop_
_entity_poly.entity_id
_entity_poly.type
_entity_poly.pdbx_seq_one_letter_code
_entity_poly.pdbx_strand_id
1 'polypeptide(L)'
;MEKENKKTREKARKERNELVRQLVAFIRKRDKRVQAHRKLVEEQNAEKARKAEEFRRQQKLKQAKLAEQYKEQSWMTMSDLERELQEMEAQYEKEFGDGSEDDDDLEEQEIKEGIEDKMSEEAEEAECVDDLYCPACDKLLKTEKA
;
A
#
# COMPACT_ATOMS: atom_id res chain seq x y z
N MET A 1 39.44 32.82 19.92
CA MET A 1 38.98 34.21 19.69
C MET A 1 37.89 34.35 18.63
N GLU A 2 38.14 34.34 17.31
CA GLU A 2 37.09 34.65 16.31
C GLU A 2 35.88 33.69 16.33
N LYS A 3 36.14 32.39 16.48
CA LYS A 3 35.09 31.36 16.60
C LYS A 3 34.24 31.54 17.87
N GLU A 4 34.84 31.97 18.97
CA GLU A 4 34.13 32.22 20.23
C GLU A 4 33.28 33.48 20.14
N ASN A 5 33.82 34.55 19.54
CA ASN A 5 33.07 35.78 19.27
C ASN A 5 31.89 35.54 18.32
N LYS A 6 32.03 34.64 17.34
CA LYS A 6 30.90 34.23 16.50
C LYS A 6 29.82 33.52 17.33
N LYS A 7 30.21 32.57 18.19
CA LYS A 7 29.28 31.85 19.08
C LYS A 7 28.55 32.79 20.04
N THR A 8 29.22 33.76 20.64
CA THR A 8 28.58 34.74 21.55
C THR A 8 27.57 35.61 20.81
N ARG A 9 27.91 36.08 19.61
CA ARG A 9 26.97 36.85 18.76
C ARG A 9 25.75 36.03 18.35
N GLU A 10 25.94 34.76 17.99
CA GLU A 10 24.83 33.87 17.64
C GLU A 10 23.92 33.56 18.83
N LYS A 11 24.50 33.33 20.02
CA LYS A 11 23.72 33.15 21.26
C LYS A 11 22.89 34.39 21.59
N ALA A 12 23.51 35.57 21.59
CA ALA A 12 22.79 36.83 21.84
C ALA A 12 21.67 37.08 20.82
N ARG A 13 21.87 36.73 19.54
CA ARG A 13 20.82 36.80 18.51
C ARG A 13 19.66 35.84 18.81
N LYS A 14 19.96 34.60 19.21
CA LYS A 14 18.94 33.60 19.57
C LYS A 14 18.15 34.05 20.79
N GLU A 15 18.82 34.52 21.84
CA GLU A 15 18.19 35.03 23.06
C GLU A 15 17.28 36.23 22.78
N ARG A 16 17.74 37.21 21.99
CA ARG A 16 16.89 38.32 21.55
C ARG A 16 15.63 37.83 20.82
N ASN A 17 15.79 36.91 19.87
CA ASN A 17 14.65 36.38 19.12
C ASN A 17 13.66 35.65 20.03
N GLU A 18 14.17 34.91 21.01
CA GLU A 18 13.33 34.22 21.99
C GLU A 18 12.57 35.21 22.89
N LEU A 19 13.23 36.26 23.38
CA LEU A 19 12.57 37.35 24.12
C LEU A 19 11.48 38.02 23.29
N VAL A 20 11.71 38.25 22.00
CA VAL A 20 10.70 38.79 21.08
C VAL A 20 9.52 37.82 20.96
N ARG A 21 9.74 36.51 20.83
CA ARG A 21 8.66 35.51 20.80
C ARG A 21 7.86 35.51 22.10
N GLN A 22 8.54 35.58 23.24
CA GLN A 22 7.90 35.66 24.55
C GLN A 22 7.04 36.92 24.67
N LEU A 23 7.55 38.07 24.22
CA LEU A 23 6.80 39.33 24.20
C LEU A 23 5.56 39.23 23.30
N VAL A 24 5.70 38.69 22.09
CA VAL A 24 4.57 38.47 21.18
C VAL A 24 3.54 37.51 21.79
N ALA A 25 3.99 36.43 22.43
CA ALA A 25 3.11 35.50 23.12
C ALA A 25 2.36 36.17 24.28
N PHE A 26 3.05 37.02 25.05
CA PHE A 26 2.43 37.80 26.13
C PHE A 26 1.35 38.76 25.59
N ILE A 27 1.65 39.49 24.52
CA ILE A 27 0.69 40.40 23.88
C ILE A 27 -0.50 39.60 23.33
N ARG A 28 -0.27 38.48 22.63
CA ARG A 28 -1.33 37.61 22.11
C ARG A 28 -2.22 37.03 23.21
N LYS A 29 -1.65 36.71 24.38
CA LYS A 29 -2.41 36.27 25.56
C LYS A 29 -3.31 37.39 26.10
N ARG A 30 -2.94 38.65 25.97
CA ARG A 30 -3.68 39.80 26.52
C ARG A 30 -4.64 40.46 25.53
N ASP A 31 -4.39 40.35 24.23
CA ASP A 31 -5.26 40.92 23.20
C ASP A 31 -6.61 40.18 23.12
N LYS A 32 -7.69 40.90 23.44
CA LYS A 32 -9.06 40.37 23.46
C LYS A 32 -9.53 39.89 22.09
N ARG A 33 -9.06 40.51 20.99
CA ARG A 33 -9.44 40.12 19.62
C ARG A 33 -8.84 38.77 19.26
N VAL A 34 -7.58 38.55 19.64
CA VAL A 34 -6.89 37.27 19.44
C VAL A 34 -7.54 36.17 20.28
N GLN A 35 -7.94 36.46 21.51
CA GLN A 35 -8.69 35.52 22.33
C GLN A 35 -10.05 35.16 21.71
N ALA A 36 -10.81 36.15 21.23
CA ALA A 36 -12.10 35.90 20.59
C ALA A 36 -11.95 35.05 19.33
N HIS A 37 -10.98 35.36 18.48
CA HIS A 37 -10.68 34.56 17.29
C HIS A 37 -10.21 33.15 17.64
N ARG A 38 -9.36 32.99 18.67
CA ARG A 38 -8.94 31.67 19.16
C ARG A 38 -10.14 30.83 19.57
N LYS A 39 -11.07 31.38 20.36
CA LYS A 39 -12.28 30.69 20.79
C LYS A 39 -13.14 30.26 19.59
N LEU A 40 -13.36 31.15 18.64
CA LEU A 40 -14.12 30.85 17.42
C LEU A 40 -13.48 29.71 16.62
N VAL A 41 -12.14 29.71 16.47
CA VAL A 41 -11.43 28.62 15.77
C VAL A 41 -11.51 27.31 16.56
N GLU A 42 -11.38 27.35 17.89
CA GLU A 42 -11.55 26.18 18.75
C GLU A 42 -12.96 25.57 18.62
N GLU A 43 -14.00 26.40 18.61
CA GLU A 43 -15.39 25.99 18.41
C GLU A 43 -15.60 25.36 17.03
N GLN A 44 -15.11 26.00 15.96
CA GLN A 44 -15.18 25.44 14.60
C GLN A 44 -14.43 24.11 14.48
N ASN A 45 -13.27 23.98 15.13
CA ASN A 45 -12.51 22.75 15.12
C ASN A 45 -13.22 21.63 15.91
N ALA A 46 -13.84 21.97 17.04
CA ALA A 46 -14.66 21.04 17.81
C ALA A 46 -15.89 20.57 17.02
N GLU A 47 -16.56 21.46 16.30
CA GLU A 47 -17.69 21.12 15.43
C GLU A 47 -17.25 20.19 14.29
N LYS A 48 -16.14 20.52 13.62
CA LYS A 48 -15.55 19.67 12.57
C LYS A 48 -15.15 18.30 13.11
N ALA A 49 -14.58 18.23 14.31
CA ALA A 49 -14.19 16.98 14.95
C ALA A 49 -15.41 16.10 15.27
N ARG A 50 -16.50 16.69 15.78
CA ARG A 50 -17.78 15.98 16.02
C ARG A 50 -18.37 15.43 14.73
N LYS A 51 -18.48 16.25 13.69
CA LYS A 51 -18.98 15.80 12.37
C LYS A 51 -18.11 14.69 11.78
N ALA A 52 -16.79 14.79 11.92
CA ALA A 52 -15.88 13.75 11.46
C ALA A 52 -16.06 12.44 12.23
N GLU A 53 -16.31 12.49 13.54
CA GLU A 53 -16.60 11.31 14.35
C GLU A 53 -17.93 10.65 13.96
N GLU A 54 -18.99 11.45 13.81
CA GLU A 54 -20.29 10.99 13.34
C GLU A 54 -20.18 10.33 11.96
N PHE A 55 -19.47 10.97 11.03
CA PHE A 55 -19.23 10.41 9.71
C PHE A 55 -18.46 9.09 9.77
N ARG A 56 -17.40 9.00 10.59
CA ARG A 56 -16.66 7.74 10.83
C ARG A 56 -17.59 6.65 11.37
N ARG A 57 -18.47 6.99 12.31
CA ARG A 57 -19.45 6.03 12.86
C ARG A 57 -20.44 5.57 11.81
N GLN A 58 -20.99 6.49 11.01
CA GLN A 58 -21.90 6.16 9.92
C GLN A 58 -21.22 5.29 8.86
N GLN A 59 -19.96 5.58 8.50
CA GLN A 59 -19.20 4.78 7.55
C GLN A 59 -19.00 3.36 8.06
N LYS A 60 -18.62 3.19 9.34
CA LYS A 60 -18.52 1.85 9.97
C LYS A 60 -19.84 1.09 9.93
N LEU A 61 -20.95 1.76 10.27
CA LEU A 61 -22.27 1.14 10.21
C LEU A 61 -22.68 0.77 8.78
N LYS A 62 -22.38 1.62 7.79
CA LYS A 62 -22.64 1.32 6.37
C LYS A 62 -21.83 0.13 5.89
N GLN A 63 -20.54 0.06 6.27
CA GLN A 63 -19.68 -1.06 5.92
C GLN A 63 -20.15 -2.36 6.59
N ALA A 64 -20.55 -2.31 7.86
CA ALA A 64 -21.12 -3.46 8.56
C ALA A 64 -22.41 -3.94 7.90
N LYS A 65 -23.33 -3.03 7.56
CA LYS A 65 -24.56 -3.37 6.82
C LYS A 65 -24.27 -3.96 5.44
N LEU A 66 -23.27 -3.42 4.72
CA LEU A 66 -22.87 -3.96 3.43
C LEU A 66 -22.30 -5.36 3.58
N ALA A 67 -21.51 -5.63 4.62
CA ALA A 67 -20.99 -6.96 4.93
C ALA A 67 -22.08 -7.95 5.34
N GLU A 68 -23.10 -7.50 6.09
CA GLU A 68 -24.28 -8.32 6.41
C GLU A 68 -25.14 -8.63 5.17
N GLN A 69 -25.31 -7.65 4.28
CA GLN A 69 -26.05 -7.82 3.02
C GLN A 69 -25.24 -8.53 1.94
N TYR A 70 -23.92 -8.64 2.11
CA TYR A 70 -23.06 -9.40 1.24
C TYR A 70 -23.40 -10.88 1.41
N LYS A 71 -24.34 -11.32 0.59
CA LYS A 71 -24.66 -12.72 0.38
C LYS A 71 -23.68 -13.23 -0.66
N GLU A 72 -22.80 -14.14 -0.27
CA GLU A 72 -21.84 -14.79 -1.17
C GLU A 72 -22.56 -15.21 -2.45
N GLN A 73 -22.05 -14.76 -3.59
CA GLN A 73 -22.62 -15.06 -4.89
C GLN A 73 -22.53 -16.59 -5.07
N SER A 74 -23.66 -17.25 -5.31
CA SER A 74 -23.81 -18.72 -5.22
C SER A 74 -23.03 -19.55 -6.23
N TRP A 75 -22.19 -18.94 -7.07
CA TRP A 75 -21.23 -19.67 -7.93
C TRP A 75 -19.88 -19.88 -7.22
N MET A 76 -19.70 -19.33 -6.01
CA MET A 76 -18.51 -19.47 -5.16
C MET A 76 -18.79 -20.22 -3.85
N THR A 77 -19.88 -20.99 -3.74
CA THR A 77 -19.95 -21.99 -2.68
C THR A 77 -18.78 -22.93 -2.91
N MET A 78 -17.75 -22.82 -2.08
CA MET A 78 -16.48 -23.55 -2.26
C MET A 78 -16.69 -25.05 -2.50
N SER A 79 -17.76 -25.61 -1.95
CA SER A 79 -18.18 -27.00 -2.13
C SER A 79 -18.63 -27.36 -3.56
N ASP A 80 -19.24 -26.44 -4.31
CA ASP A 80 -19.64 -26.71 -5.70
C ASP A 80 -18.44 -26.65 -6.64
N LEU A 81 -17.52 -25.70 -6.40
CA LEU A 81 -16.27 -25.59 -7.13
C LEU A 81 -15.34 -26.78 -6.81
N GLU A 82 -15.26 -27.21 -5.55
CA GLU A 82 -14.49 -28.38 -5.11
C GLU A 82 -15.00 -29.68 -5.76
N ARG A 83 -16.33 -29.80 -5.90
CA ARG A 83 -16.95 -30.93 -6.61
C ARG A 83 -16.62 -30.92 -8.10
N GLU A 84 -16.72 -29.77 -8.77
CA GLU A 84 -16.30 -29.65 -10.19
C GLU A 84 -14.80 -29.95 -10.37
N LEU A 85 -13.96 -29.55 -9.41
CA LEU A 85 -12.53 -29.84 -9.42
C LEU A 85 -12.24 -31.34 -9.31
N GLN A 86 -12.90 -32.03 -8.36
CA GLN A 86 -12.79 -33.49 -8.19
C GLN A 86 -13.26 -34.25 -9.43
N GLU A 87 -14.31 -33.78 -10.09
CA GLU A 87 -14.80 -34.38 -11.34
C GLU A 87 -13.76 -34.24 -12.47
N MET A 88 -13.10 -33.09 -12.59
CA MET A 88 -12.01 -32.89 -13.55
C MET A 88 -10.76 -33.72 -13.21
N GLU A 89 -10.39 -33.81 -11.93
CA GLU A 89 -9.25 -34.63 -11.48
C GLU A 89 -9.48 -36.11 -11.79
N ALA A 90 -10.68 -36.63 -11.51
CA ALA A 90 -11.03 -38.02 -11.81
C ALA A 90 -11.07 -38.30 -13.33
N GLN A 91 -11.50 -37.33 -14.14
CA GLN A 91 -11.43 -37.43 -15.61
C GLN A 91 -9.97 -37.45 -16.08
N TYR A 92 -9.13 -36.58 -15.53
CA TYR A 92 -7.72 -36.49 -15.86
C TYR A 92 -6.95 -37.76 -15.47
N GLU A 93 -7.18 -38.29 -14.27
CA GLU A 93 -6.62 -39.56 -13.81
C GLU A 93 -7.08 -40.73 -14.70
N LYS A 94 -8.31 -40.70 -15.21
CA LYS A 94 -8.79 -41.72 -16.13
C LYS A 94 -8.17 -41.62 -17.53
N GLU A 95 -7.89 -40.41 -18.00
CA GLU A 95 -7.33 -40.16 -19.34
C GLU A 95 -5.79 -40.22 -19.38
N PHE A 96 -5.12 -39.95 -18.26
CA PHE A 96 -3.66 -39.81 -18.16
C PHE A 96 -3.01 -40.57 -16.97
N GLY A 97 -3.78 -41.19 -16.08
CA GLY A 97 -3.30 -41.92 -14.90
C GLY A 97 -3.02 -43.40 -15.19
N ASP A 98 -1.95 -43.66 -15.93
CA ASP A 98 -1.36 -45.00 -16.06
C ASP A 98 0.13 -44.94 -15.68
N GLY A 99 0.46 -45.56 -14.54
CA GLY A 99 1.79 -46.13 -14.27
C GLY A 99 2.69 -45.43 -13.25
N SER A 100 2.51 -45.71 -11.94
CA SER A 100 3.60 -45.85 -10.95
C SER A 100 3.08 -46.28 -9.56
N GLU A 101 2.54 -47.50 -9.47
CA GLU A 101 2.54 -48.27 -8.22
C GLU A 101 3.10 -49.66 -8.56
N ASP A 102 4.41 -49.75 -8.77
CA ASP A 102 5.18 -51.00 -8.64
C ASP A 102 6.61 -50.60 -8.24
N ASP A 103 6.79 -50.45 -6.92
CA ASP A 103 8.07 -50.57 -6.25
C ASP A 103 8.32 -52.09 -6.09
N ASP A 104 9.15 -52.67 -6.96
CA ASP A 104 9.88 -53.91 -6.69
C ASP A 104 11.17 -53.93 -7.54
N ASP A 105 12.18 -53.26 -6.98
CA ASP A 105 13.57 -53.72 -6.81
C ASP A 105 14.43 -54.19 -8.02
N LEU A 106 15.61 -53.54 -8.10
CA LEU A 106 16.90 -53.95 -8.70
C LEU A 106 17.21 -53.63 -10.17
N GLU A 107 18.16 -52.72 -10.39
CA GLU A 107 19.53 -53.12 -10.80
C GLU A 107 20.51 -51.92 -10.81
N GLU A 108 21.57 -52.03 -10.02
CA GLU A 108 22.81 -51.27 -10.14
C GLU A 108 23.51 -51.61 -11.47
N GLN A 109 23.84 -50.63 -12.32
CA GLN A 109 25.22 -50.39 -12.78
C GLN A 109 25.33 -49.26 -13.82
N GLU A 110 26.15 -48.26 -13.46
CA GLU A 110 27.13 -47.53 -14.26
C GLU A 110 26.87 -47.23 -15.76
N ILE A 111 26.86 -45.92 -16.08
CA ILE A 111 27.67 -45.17 -17.08
C ILE A 111 27.28 -43.70 -16.85
N LYS A 112 27.96 -42.92 -16.01
CA LYS A 112 29.22 -42.19 -16.26
C LYS A 112 29.20 -41.41 -17.58
N GLU A 113 28.94 -40.10 -17.50
CA GLU A 113 29.74 -38.99 -18.08
C GLU A 113 28.89 -37.73 -18.34
N GLY A 114 29.36 -36.56 -17.83
CA GLY A 114 29.10 -35.27 -18.48
C GLY A 114 28.22 -34.26 -17.74
N ILE A 115 28.70 -33.73 -16.61
CA ILE A 115 28.35 -32.37 -16.18
C ILE A 115 29.22 -31.40 -17.00
N GLU A 116 28.61 -30.62 -17.91
CA GLU A 116 29.17 -29.37 -18.48
C GLU A 116 27.99 -28.44 -18.80
N ASP A 117 27.54 -27.61 -17.87
CA ASP A 117 27.95 -26.21 -17.72
C ASP A 117 27.91 -25.40 -19.03
N LYS A 118 26.82 -24.66 -19.24
CA LYS A 118 26.75 -23.47 -20.11
C LYS A 118 25.69 -22.48 -19.58
N MET A 119 26.15 -21.61 -18.69
CA MET A 119 26.12 -20.13 -18.81
C MET A 119 25.04 -19.58 -19.76
N SER A 120 24.06 -18.81 -19.26
CA SER A 120 24.15 -17.35 -19.08
C SER A 120 24.32 -16.58 -20.40
N GLU A 121 23.45 -15.57 -20.56
CA GLU A 121 23.43 -14.49 -21.55
C GLU A 121 22.78 -14.78 -22.92
N GLU A 122 21.59 -14.21 -23.11
CA GLU A 122 21.27 -13.15 -24.09
C GLU A 122 19.73 -12.99 -24.09
N ALA A 123 19.19 -11.96 -23.45
CA ALA A 123 18.95 -10.67 -24.09
C ALA A 123 18.14 -10.82 -25.39
N GLU A 124 16.83 -11.07 -25.28
CA GLU A 124 15.89 -10.51 -26.25
C GLU A 124 14.76 -9.78 -25.52
N GLU A 125 14.89 -8.46 -25.61
CA GLU A 125 13.92 -7.43 -25.29
C GLU A 125 12.57 -7.75 -25.95
N ALA A 126 11.66 -8.38 -25.23
CA ALA A 126 10.25 -8.14 -25.47
C ALA A 126 9.88 -6.91 -24.64
N GLU A 127 10.21 -5.74 -25.19
CA GLU A 127 9.66 -4.46 -24.78
C GLU A 127 8.16 -4.65 -24.50
N CYS A 128 7.78 -4.66 -23.23
CA CYS A 128 6.39 -4.46 -22.87
C CYS A 128 6.12 -3.01 -23.25
N VAL A 129 5.66 -2.79 -24.48
CA VAL A 129 5.21 -1.50 -24.95
C VAL A 129 4.07 -1.10 -24.01
N ASP A 130 4.40 -0.30 -22.99
CA ASP A 130 3.47 0.22 -22.00
C ASP A 130 2.69 1.34 -22.70
N ASP A 131 1.82 0.91 -23.61
CA ASP A 131 0.91 1.74 -24.39
C ASP A 131 -0.16 2.30 -23.45
N LEU A 132 0.21 3.34 -22.70
CA LEU A 132 -0.66 4.06 -21.78
C LEU A 132 -1.83 4.71 -22.56
N TYR A 133 -2.90 3.97 -22.79
CA TYR A 133 -4.11 4.45 -23.46
C TYR A 133 -4.96 5.34 -22.54
N CYS A 134 -5.40 6.50 -23.03
CA CYS A 134 -6.32 7.38 -22.32
C CYS A 134 -7.75 7.28 -22.89
N PRO A 135 -8.71 6.66 -22.17
CA PRO A 135 -10.11 6.53 -22.61
C PRO A 135 -10.90 7.86 -22.67
N ALA A 136 -10.34 8.95 -22.13
CA ALA A 136 -11.00 10.25 -22.15
C ALA A 136 -10.76 11.01 -23.46
N CYS A 137 -9.69 10.67 -24.18
CA CYS A 137 -9.31 11.34 -25.42
C CYS A 137 -8.88 10.37 -26.55
N ASP A 138 -9.06 9.07 -26.35
CA ASP A 138 -8.77 7.97 -27.28
C ASP A 138 -7.38 8.05 -27.92
N LYS A 139 -6.36 8.30 -27.08
CA LYS A 139 -4.96 8.47 -27.51
C LYS A 139 -4.01 7.60 -26.68
N LEU A 140 -2.98 7.07 -27.33
CA LEU A 140 -1.84 6.39 -26.72
C LEU A 140 -0.81 7.42 -26.24
N LEU A 141 -0.47 7.37 -24.95
CA LEU A 141 0.53 8.24 -24.33
C LEU A 141 1.91 7.63 -24.55
N LYS A 142 2.83 8.40 -25.15
CA LYS A 142 4.19 7.95 -25.51
C LYS A 142 5.23 8.14 -24.40
N THR A 143 4.82 8.49 -23.18
CA THR A 143 5.74 8.81 -22.09
C THR A 143 5.17 8.40 -20.74
N GLU A 144 5.92 7.64 -19.98
CA GLU A 144 5.63 7.32 -18.58
C GLU A 144 5.89 8.54 -17.68
N LYS A 145 4.85 9.34 -17.49
CA LYS A 145 4.67 10.39 -16.46
C LYS A 145 5.53 11.67 -16.54
N ALA A 146 4.87 12.78 -16.19
CA ALA A 146 5.46 13.97 -15.58
C ALA A 146 4.94 14.07 -14.14
#